data_AF-I6Z3N1-F1
#
_entry.id   AF-I6Z3N1-F1
#
_cell.length_a   1.000
_cell.length_b   1.000
_cell.length_c   1.000
_cell.angle_alpha   90.00
_cell.angle_beta   90.00
_cell.angle_gamma   90.00
#
_symmetry.space_group_name_H-M   'P 1'
#
loop_
_entity.id
_entity.type
_entity.pdbx_description
1 polymer ?
#
loop_
_entity_poly.entity_id
_entity_poly.type
_entity_poly.pdbx_seq_one_letter_code
_entity_poly.pdbx_strand_id
1 'polypeptide(L)'
;MKIKSGHILKTVILLQFILYLYLYLHYEVVSYTYISIISSILFIPFAVLLVKNGTDRKTLYFGLTAAFAIRLLFINHFPIGSDDIYRYIWDGKVQHNGINPYLYPPNASELNHLSSAIIPGKVNFPDMKTIYFPLSQWLFYLGYAIGGEAVLGLKLLMLLFEMISVTGILLLLKIRGMNAGNVLLYALCPLILSHIGIDAHLDGYGFTFFILFLFFYLKPSGNENINKIISLIFLGFALSVKPAFFDSVAGDFSI
;
A
#
# COMPACT_ATOMS: atom_id res chain seq x y z
N MET A 1 20.02 -10.81 28.81
CA MET A 1 18.83 -11.44 28.19
C MET A 1 18.51 -10.93 26.76
N LYS A 2 18.97 -9.75 26.32
CA LYS A 2 18.73 -9.19 24.95
C LYS A 2 19.30 -10.00 23.76
N ILE A 3 20.30 -10.86 23.98
CA ILE A 3 21.01 -11.55 22.89
C ILE A 3 20.18 -12.70 22.28
N LYS A 4 19.30 -13.35 23.06
CA LYS A 4 18.51 -14.50 22.57
C LYS A 4 17.37 -14.09 21.63
N SER A 5 16.76 -12.92 21.82
CA SER A 5 15.63 -12.47 20.99
C SER A 5 16.05 -12.04 19.59
N GLY A 6 17.24 -11.44 19.41
CA GLY A 6 17.72 -10.96 18.11
C GLY A 6 17.86 -12.07 17.07
N HIS A 7 18.34 -13.25 17.47
CA HIS A 7 18.42 -14.42 16.58
C HIS A 7 17.03 -14.89 16.14
N ILE A 8 16.08 -14.99 17.07
CA ILE A 8 14.70 -15.40 16.76
C ILE A 8 14.04 -14.43 15.78
N LEU A 9 14.18 -13.11 15.99
CA LEU A 9 13.64 -12.10 15.08
C LEU A 9 14.23 -12.25 13.66
N LYS A 10 15.55 -12.42 13.53
CA LYS A 10 16.20 -12.64 12.23
C LYS A 10 15.72 -13.93 11.56
N THR A 11 15.53 -15.00 12.32
CA THR A 11 15.01 -16.25 11.79
C THR A 11 13.60 -16.06 11.23
N VAL A 12 12.71 -15.38 11.95
CA VAL A 12 11.35 -15.11 11.44
C VAL A 12 11.39 -14.22 10.20
N ILE A 13 12.24 -13.18 10.18
CA ILE A 13 12.44 -12.32 9.00
C ILE A 13 12.90 -13.15 7.79
N LEU A 14 13.85 -14.06 7.99
CA LEU A 14 14.36 -14.93 6.93
C LEU A 14 13.29 -15.91 6.44
N LEU A 15 12.54 -16.53 7.35
CA LEU A 15 11.42 -17.42 6.98
C LEU A 15 10.35 -16.67 6.19
N GLN A 16 10.00 -15.45 6.62
CA GLN A 16 9.09 -14.57 5.91
C GLN A 16 9.60 -14.30 4.48
N PHE A 17 10.87 -13.95 4.33
CA PHE A 17 11.47 -13.73 3.02
C PHE A 17 11.42 -14.98 2.13
N ILE A 18 11.72 -16.16 2.68
CA ILE A 18 11.67 -17.43 1.95
C ILE A 18 10.23 -17.76 1.50
N LEU A 19 9.23 -17.49 2.35
CA LEU A 19 7.82 -17.70 1.97
C LEU A 19 7.42 -16.78 0.80
N TYR A 20 7.82 -15.51 0.81
CA TYR A 20 7.53 -14.60 -0.32
C TYR A 20 8.35 -14.93 -1.56
N LEU A 21 9.57 -15.45 -1.42
CA LEU A 21 10.33 -15.99 -2.55
C LEU A 21 9.64 -17.22 -3.14
N TYR A 22 9.10 -18.11 -2.30
CA TYR A 22 8.29 -19.24 -2.77
C TYR A 22 7.04 -18.75 -3.49
N LEU A 23 6.32 -17.75 -2.96
CA LEU A 23 5.17 -17.13 -3.64
C LEU A 23 5.54 -16.58 -5.02
N TYR A 24 6.70 -15.93 -5.14
CA TYR A 24 7.18 -15.40 -6.40
C TYR A 24 7.44 -16.50 -7.44
N LEU A 25 7.95 -17.66 -7.01
CA LEU A 25 8.19 -18.81 -7.87
C LEU A 25 6.90 -19.61 -8.18
N HIS A 26 5.91 -19.57 -7.27
CA HIS A 26 4.65 -20.31 -7.35
C HIS A 26 3.46 -19.34 -7.36
N TYR A 27 3.42 -18.52 -8.41
CA TYR A 27 2.49 -17.41 -8.61
C TYR A 27 1.04 -17.85 -8.79
N GLU A 28 0.38 -18.19 -7.69
CA GLU A 28 -1.01 -18.67 -7.67
C GLU A 28 -1.76 -18.14 -6.44
N VAL A 29 -3.08 -17.94 -6.58
CA VAL A 29 -3.96 -17.46 -5.51
C VAL A 29 -3.99 -18.39 -4.29
N VAL A 30 -3.85 -19.70 -4.51
CA VAL A 30 -3.78 -20.71 -3.46
C VAL A 30 -2.51 -20.55 -2.63
N SER A 31 -1.35 -20.42 -3.29
CA SER A 31 -0.06 -20.11 -2.66
C SER A 31 -0.11 -18.80 -1.89
N TYR A 32 -0.67 -17.75 -2.49
CA TYR A 32 -0.87 -16.44 -1.85
C TYR A 32 -1.66 -16.54 -0.55
N THR A 33 -2.74 -17.33 -0.56
CA THR A 33 -3.59 -17.55 0.61
C THR A 33 -2.83 -18.28 1.72
N TYR A 34 -2.19 -19.41 1.42
CA TYR A 34 -1.43 -20.16 2.40
C TYR A 34 -0.28 -19.33 2.99
N ILE A 35 0.47 -18.62 2.15
CA ILE A 35 1.60 -17.80 2.58
C ILE A 35 1.13 -16.63 3.44
N SER A 36 0.01 -15.99 3.10
CA SER A 36 -0.57 -14.92 3.91
C SER A 36 -0.99 -15.42 5.30
N ILE A 37 -1.59 -16.62 5.39
CA ILE A 37 -1.99 -17.24 6.66
C ILE A 37 -0.75 -17.61 7.50
N ILE A 38 0.19 -18.37 6.92
CA ILE A 38 1.40 -18.83 7.62
C ILE A 38 2.23 -17.63 8.09
N SER A 39 2.42 -16.64 7.21
CA SER A 39 3.10 -15.39 7.55
C SER A 39 2.43 -14.67 8.71
N SER A 40 1.10 -14.60 8.72
CA SER A 40 0.34 -13.95 9.81
C SER A 40 0.51 -14.67 11.14
N ILE A 41 0.50 -16.01 11.13
CA ILE A 41 0.76 -16.83 12.31
C ILE A 41 2.18 -16.60 12.84
N LEU A 42 3.19 -16.53 11.96
CA LEU A 42 4.58 -16.25 12.33
C LEU A 42 4.78 -14.81 12.82
N PHE A 43 4.00 -13.87 12.28
CA PHE A 43 4.10 -12.44 12.59
C PHE A 43 3.62 -12.11 14.01
N ILE A 44 2.61 -12.79 14.54
CA ILE A 44 2.09 -12.56 15.90
C ILE A 44 3.18 -12.71 16.98
N PRO A 45 3.88 -13.85 17.12
CA PRO A 45 4.94 -14.00 18.12
C PRO A 45 6.13 -13.07 17.82
N PHE A 46 6.44 -12.80 16.54
CA PHE A 46 7.45 -11.81 16.17
C PHE A 46 7.11 -10.43 16.72
N ALA A 47 5.87 -9.97 16.55
CA ALA A 47 5.40 -8.68 17.03
C ALA A 47 5.47 -8.59 18.55
N VAL A 48 5.00 -9.62 19.27
CA VAL A 48 5.06 -9.69 20.74
C VAL A 48 6.52 -9.62 21.22
N LEU A 49 7.43 -10.38 20.61
CA LEU A 49 8.84 -10.39 20.99
C LEU A 49 9.53 -9.06 20.71
N LEU A 50 9.22 -8.43 19.57
CA LEU A 50 9.77 -7.14 19.17
C LEU A 50 9.34 -6.02 20.13
N VAL A 51 8.05 -5.97 20.47
CA VAL A 51 7.53 -4.95 21.40
C VAL A 51 8.11 -5.13 22.81
N LYS A 52 8.15 -6.37 23.32
CA LYS A 52 8.63 -6.65 24.67
C LYS A 52 10.13 -6.42 24.84
N ASN A 53 10.93 -6.84 23.85
CA ASN A 53 12.39 -6.90 24.00
C ASN A 53 13.13 -5.82 23.21
N GLY A 54 12.46 -5.14 22.29
CA GLY A 54 13.08 -4.30 21.28
C GLY A 54 13.97 -5.10 20.32
N THR A 55 14.74 -4.39 19.52
CA THR A 55 15.72 -4.98 18.62
C THR A 55 16.98 -4.13 18.50
N ASP A 56 18.08 -4.74 18.06
CA ASP A 56 19.33 -4.03 17.76
C ASP A 56 19.34 -3.42 16.34
N ARG A 57 20.29 -2.53 16.06
CA ARG A 57 20.39 -1.85 14.75
C ARG A 57 20.62 -2.81 13.58
N LYS A 58 21.38 -3.90 13.78
CA LYS A 58 21.65 -4.88 12.71
C LYS A 58 20.37 -5.60 12.33
N THR A 59 19.58 -6.01 13.31
CA THR A 59 18.29 -6.68 13.10
C THR A 59 17.25 -5.73 12.50
N LEU A 60 17.23 -4.46 12.93
CA LEU A 60 16.40 -3.41 12.31
C LEU A 60 16.72 -3.26 10.81
N TYR A 61 17.98 -3.03 10.47
CA TYR A 61 18.36 -2.87 9.06
C TYR A 61 18.13 -4.14 8.25
N PHE A 62 18.40 -5.32 8.82
CA PHE A 62 18.10 -6.59 8.16
C PHE A 62 16.60 -6.72 7.84
N GLY A 63 15.72 -6.41 8.79
CA GLY A 63 14.27 -6.44 8.60
C GLY A 63 13.78 -5.44 7.56
N LEU A 64 14.29 -4.20 7.58
CA LEU A 64 13.94 -3.18 6.59
C LEU A 64 14.42 -3.56 5.19
N THR A 65 15.64 -4.08 5.06
CA THR A 65 16.17 -4.57 3.79
C THR A 65 15.35 -5.74 3.26
N ALA A 66 14.97 -6.70 4.10
CA ALA A 66 14.11 -7.82 3.69
C ALA A 66 12.74 -7.32 3.22
N ALA A 67 12.10 -6.41 3.97
CA ALA A 67 10.83 -5.80 3.61
C ALA A 67 10.88 -5.05 2.26
N PHE A 68 11.97 -4.31 2.01
CA PHE A 68 12.19 -3.61 0.75
C PHE A 68 12.49 -4.58 -0.40
N ALA A 69 13.30 -5.61 -0.17
CA ALA A 69 13.63 -6.62 -1.15
C ALA A 69 12.39 -7.41 -1.60
N ILE A 70 11.46 -7.73 -0.69
CA ILE A 70 10.17 -8.34 -1.06
C ILE A 70 9.38 -7.41 -1.99
N ARG A 71 9.28 -6.11 -1.70
CA ARG A 71 8.58 -5.16 -2.59
C ARG A 71 9.22 -5.08 -3.97
N LEU A 72 10.56 -5.07 -4.03
CA LEU A 72 11.29 -5.10 -5.29
C LEU A 72 11.09 -6.41 -6.07
N LEU A 73 11.01 -7.55 -5.37
CA LEU A 73 10.76 -8.85 -6.00
C LEU A 73 9.43 -8.86 -6.76
N PHE A 74 8.39 -8.19 -6.24
CA PHE A 74 7.06 -8.13 -6.84
C PHE A 74 6.78 -6.85 -7.64
N ILE A 75 7.76 -5.95 -7.82
CA ILE A 75 7.52 -4.60 -8.38
C ILE A 75 6.98 -4.59 -9.81
N ASN A 76 7.34 -5.58 -10.61
CA ASN A 76 6.87 -5.74 -11.99
C ASN A 76 5.95 -6.97 -12.15
N HIS A 77 5.51 -7.55 -11.05
CA HIS A 77 4.63 -8.71 -11.10
C HIS A 77 3.17 -8.29 -11.24
N PHE A 78 2.32 -9.14 -11.82
CA PHE A 78 0.87 -8.91 -11.80
C PHE A 78 0.34 -9.02 -10.36
N PRO A 79 -0.86 -8.52 -10.06
CA PRO A 79 -1.46 -8.73 -8.75
C PRO A 79 -1.98 -10.17 -8.59
N ILE A 80 -2.03 -10.66 -7.35
CA ILE A 80 -2.49 -12.02 -7.03
C ILE A 80 -3.80 -12.01 -6.26
N GLY A 81 -3.91 -11.16 -5.24
CA GLY A 81 -5.04 -11.18 -4.30
C GLY A 81 -6.22 -10.31 -4.73
N SER A 82 -5.96 -9.20 -5.44
CA SER A 82 -6.98 -8.31 -5.99
C SER A 82 -6.61 -7.82 -7.39
N ASP A 83 -7.58 -7.77 -8.30
CA ASP A 83 -7.41 -7.27 -9.65
C ASP A 83 -7.74 -5.76 -9.80
N ASP A 84 -8.03 -5.05 -8.71
CA ASP A 84 -8.40 -3.63 -8.71
C ASP A 84 -7.36 -2.73 -9.39
N ILE A 85 -6.09 -3.13 -9.39
CA ILE A 85 -5.02 -2.39 -10.07
C ILE A 85 -5.34 -2.15 -11.56
N TYR A 86 -6.02 -3.08 -12.24
CA TYR A 86 -6.41 -2.88 -13.63
C TYR A 86 -7.45 -1.78 -13.76
N ARG A 87 -8.35 -1.65 -12.79
CA ARG A 87 -9.30 -0.55 -12.73
C ARG A 87 -8.59 0.78 -12.50
N TYR A 88 -7.58 0.82 -11.64
CA TYR A 88 -6.76 2.01 -11.42
C TYR A 88 -6.05 2.44 -12.70
N ILE A 89 -5.42 1.49 -13.42
CA ILE A 89 -4.74 1.76 -14.69
C ILE A 89 -5.73 2.30 -15.72
N TRP A 90 -6.90 1.68 -15.84
CA TRP A 90 -7.94 2.11 -16.78
C TRP A 90 -8.42 3.53 -16.51
N ASP A 91 -8.81 3.83 -15.27
CA ASP A 91 -9.27 5.15 -14.89
C ASP A 91 -8.16 6.21 -15.08
N GLY A 92 -6.90 5.85 -14.81
CA GLY A 92 -5.74 6.68 -15.12
C GLY A 92 -5.59 6.95 -16.62
N LYS A 93 -5.77 5.94 -17.47
CA LYS A 93 -5.74 6.06 -18.93
C LYS A 93 -6.84 6.98 -19.47
N VAL A 94 -8.06 6.81 -18.99
CA VAL A 94 -9.22 7.61 -19.38
C VAL A 94 -8.96 9.09 -19.08
N GLN A 95 -8.49 9.40 -17.87
CA GLN A 95 -8.09 10.76 -17.48
C GLN A 95 -6.94 11.30 -18.32
N HIS A 96 -5.93 10.46 -18.62
CA HIS A 96 -4.79 10.88 -19.41
C HIS A 96 -5.16 11.27 -20.85
N ASN A 97 -6.28 10.76 -21.35
CA ASN A 97 -6.85 11.13 -22.65
C ASN A 97 -7.88 12.28 -22.55
N GLY A 98 -7.93 12.99 -21.41
CA GLY A 98 -8.80 14.14 -21.20
C GLY A 98 -10.27 13.79 -20.96
N ILE A 99 -10.59 12.52 -20.71
CA ILE A 99 -11.94 12.06 -20.46
C ILE A 99 -12.17 11.94 -18.95
N ASN A 100 -13.32 12.40 -18.49
CA ASN A 100 -13.71 12.27 -17.08
C ASN A 100 -14.13 10.81 -16.77
N PRO A 101 -13.45 10.09 -15.85
CA PRO A 101 -13.70 8.67 -15.56
C PRO A 101 -15.05 8.42 -14.84
N TYR A 102 -15.72 9.46 -14.37
CA TYR A 102 -17.06 9.38 -13.77
C TYR A 102 -18.19 9.33 -14.82
N LEU A 103 -17.90 9.61 -16.10
CA LEU A 103 -18.95 9.68 -17.13
C LEU A 103 -19.33 8.30 -17.69
N TYR A 104 -18.34 7.44 -17.89
CA TYR A 104 -18.51 6.21 -18.65
C TYR A 104 -17.93 5.00 -17.91
N PRO A 105 -18.64 3.85 -17.88
CA PRO A 105 -18.05 2.60 -17.42
C PRO A 105 -16.98 2.09 -18.41
N PRO A 106 -16.03 1.24 -17.98
CA PRO A 106 -14.95 0.74 -18.83
C PRO A 106 -15.36 0.11 -20.17
N ASN A 107 -16.52 -0.55 -20.25
CA ASN A 107 -17.00 -1.17 -21.48
C ASN A 107 -17.91 -0.26 -22.34
N ALA A 108 -18.04 1.02 -21.99
CA ALA A 108 -18.82 1.97 -22.78
C ALA A 108 -18.26 2.14 -24.20
N SER A 109 -19.16 2.24 -25.18
CA SER A 109 -18.80 2.37 -26.59
C SER A 109 -17.93 3.60 -26.89
N GLU A 110 -18.14 4.65 -26.11
CA GLU A 110 -17.44 5.93 -26.15
C GLU A 110 -15.94 5.76 -25.84
N LEU A 111 -15.59 4.76 -25.04
CA LEU A 111 -14.22 4.46 -24.63
C LEU A 111 -13.54 3.40 -25.50
N ASN A 112 -14.22 2.83 -26.51
CA ASN A 112 -13.66 1.76 -27.35
C ASN A 112 -12.34 2.13 -28.03
N HIS A 113 -12.14 3.42 -28.35
CA HIS A 113 -10.90 3.91 -28.95
C HIS A 113 -9.71 3.89 -27.98
N LEU A 114 -9.96 3.76 -26.67
CA LEU A 114 -8.95 3.57 -25.63
C LEU A 114 -8.71 2.10 -25.29
N SER A 115 -9.44 1.16 -25.87
CA SER A 115 -9.21 -0.27 -25.62
C SER A 115 -7.86 -0.73 -26.20
N SER A 116 -7.16 -1.57 -25.45
CA SER A 116 -5.92 -2.25 -25.85
C SER A 116 -6.10 -3.77 -25.79
N ALA A 117 -5.05 -4.52 -26.09
CA ALA A 117 -5.05 -5.98 -25.94
C ALA A 117 -5.20 -6.44 -24.48
N ILE A 118 -4.98 -5.56 -23.49
CA ILE A 118 -4.93 -5.91 -22.07
C ILE A 118 -6.08 -5.25 -21.29
N ILE A 119 -6.34 -3.95 -21.52
CA ILE A 119 -7.39 -3.20 -20.82
C ILE A 119 -8.41 -2.65 -21.83
N PRO A 120 -9.72 -2.65 -21.53
CA PRO A 120 -10.31 -2.95 -20.23
C PRO A 120 -10.59 -4.45 -19.97
N GLY A 121 -10.11 -5.38 -20.81
CA GLY A 121 -10.44 -6.81 -20.69
C GLY A 121 -10.10 -7.49 -19.35
N LYS A 122 -9.20 -6.91 -18.56
CA LYS A 122 -8.86 -7.35 -17.18
C LYS A 122 -9.49 -6.51 -16.07
N VAL A 123 -10.26 -5.47 -16.41
CA VAL A 123 -10.89 -4.58 -15.44
C VAL A 123 -12.06 -5.30 -14.79
N ASN A 124 -12.03 -5.39 -13.47
CA ASN A 124 -13.16 -5.92 -12.72
C ASN A 124 -14.34 -4.94 -12.76
N PHE A 125 -15.56 -5.47 -12.72
CA PHE A 125 -16.81 -4.71 -12.83
C PHE A 125 -16.82 -3.69 -13.99
N PRO A 126 -16.65 -4.14 -15.25
CA PRO A 126 -16.47 -3.25 -16.40
C PRO A 126 -17.73 -2.44 -16.75
N ASP A 127 -18.90 -2.81 -16.23
CA ASP A 127 -20.17 -2.09 -16.38
C ASP A 127 -20.35 -0.94 -15.38
N MET A 128 -19.49 -0.85 -14.36
CA MET A 128 -19.61 0.18 -13.32
C MET A 128 -18.78 1.43 -13.63
N LYS A 129 -19.39 2.60 -13.45
CA LYS A 129 -18.66 3.88 -13.43
C LYS A 129 -17.71 3.92 -12.23
N THR A 130 -16.73 4.82 -12.27
CA THR A 130 -15.75 4.86 -11.17
C THR A 130 -16.40 5.29 -9.86
N ILE A 131 -16.08 4.55 -8.79
CA ILE A 131 -16.48 4.84 -7.41
C ILE A 131 -15.35 5.50 -6.62
N TYR A 132 -14.15 5.59 -7.21
CA TYR A 132 -12.99 6.13 -6.51
C TYR A 132 -13.05 7.64 -6.44
N PHE A 133 -12.57 8.18 -5.33
CA PHE A 133 -12.63 9.60 -5.04
C PHE A 133 -11.61 10.39 -5.87
N PRO A 134 -11.80 11.72 -6.03
CA PRO A 134 -10.95 12.53 -6.92
C PRO A 134 -9.45 12.44 -6.62
N LEU A 135 -9.05 12.31 -5.34
CA LEU A 135 -7.63 12.17 -5.02
C LEU A 135 -7.05 10.81 -5.46
N SER A 136 -7.82 9.74 -5.32
CA SER A 136 -7.45 8.43 -5.88
C SER A 136 -7.36 8.46 -7.39
N GLN A 137 -8.29 9.15 -8.06
CA GLN A 137 -8.24 9.38 -9.49
C GLN A 137 -6.95 10.08 -9.94
N TRP A 138 -6.51 11.11 -9.20
CA TRP A 138 -5.22 11.75 -9.47
C TRP A 138 -4.03 10.81 -9.29
N LEU A 139 -4.05 9.95 -8.27
CA LEU A 139 -3.00 8.95 -8.07
C LEU A 139 -2.97 7.91 -9.20
N PHE A 140 -4.14 7.53 -9.72
CA PHE A 140 -4.26 6.64 -10.87
C PHE A 140 -3.71 7.27 -12.15
N TYR A 141 -4.07 8.54 -12.39
CA TYR A 141 -3.50 9.33 -13.49
C TYR A 141 -1.97 9.41 -13.40
N LEU A 142 -1.41 9.66 -12.22
CA LEU A 142 0.05 9.71 -12.01
C LEU A 142 0.69 8.33 -12.25
N GLY A 143 0.08 7.25 -11.76
CA GLY A 143 0.55 5.89 -12.00
C GLY A 143 0.59 5.54 -13.49
N TYR A 144 -0.47 5.88 -14.23
CA TYR A 144 -0.52 5.71 -15.69
C TYR A 144 0.51 6.61 -16.39
N ALA A 145 0.72 7.85 -15.95
CA ALA A 145 1.73 8.73 -16.53
C ALA A 145 3.16 8.19 -16.37
N ILE A 146 3.44 7.43 -15.30
CA ILE A 146 4.75 6.80 -15.04
C ILE A 146 4.95 5.54 -15.89
N GLY A 147 3.95 4.65 -15.94
CA GLY A 147 4.11 3.29 -16.49
C GLY A 147 3.22 2.93 -17.67
N GLY A 148 2.35 3.83 -18.12
CA GLY A 148 1.28 3.53 -19.07
C GLY A 148 0.37 2.43 -18.53
N GLU A 149 0.12 1.41 -19.36
CA GLU A 149 -0.69 0.24 -18.98
C GLU A 149 0.07 -0.78 -18.13
N ALA A 150 1.37 -0.59 -17.88
CA ALA A 150 2.14 -1.49 -17.04
C ALA A 150 1.82 -1.25 -15.56
N VAL A 151 1.60 -2.35 -14.82
CA VAL A 151 1.44 -2.35 -13.36
C VAL A 151 2.63 -1.67 -12.63
N LEU A 152 3.80 -1.65 -13.27
CA LEU A 152 5.02 -1.04 -12.76
C LEU A 152 4.81 0.43 -12.36
N GLY A 153 4.04 1.22 -13.12
CA GLY A 153 3.84 2.64 -12.83
C GLY A 153 3.16 2.88 -11.49
N LEU A 154 2.05 2.17 -11.24
CA LEU A 154 1.36 2.21 -9.95
C LEU A 154 2.18 1.59 -8.83
N LYS A 155 2.92 0.50 -9.10
CA LYS A 155 3.77 -0.15 -8.09
C LYS A 155 4.95 0.70 -7.65
N LEU A 156 5.57 1.46 -8.57
CA LEU A 156 6.60 2.44 -8.22
C LEU A 156 6.03 3.59 -7.37
N LEU A 157 4.85 4.09 -7.73
CA LEU A 157 4.16 5.12 -6.95
C LEU A 157 3.80 4.60 -5.55
N MET A 158 3.27 3.38 -5.45
CA MET A 158 2.97 2.74 -4.17
C MET A 158 4.23 2.55 -3.32
N LEU A 159 5.32 2.06 -3.91
CA LEU A 159 6.60 1.88 -3.22
C LEU A 159 7.12 3.20 -2.63
N LEU A 160 7.01 4.31 -3.38
CA LEU A 160 7.37 5.64 -2.89
C LEU A 160 6.55 6.02 -1.63
N PHE A 161 5.24 5.84 -1.68
CA PHE A 161 4.35 6.13 -0.55
C PHE A 161 4.62 5.23 0.66
N GLU A 162 4.92 3.94 0.45
CA GLU A 162 5.35 3.06 1.52
C GLU A 162 6.68 3.49 2.16
N MET A 163 7.64 4.00 1.38
CA MET A 163 8.89 4.56 1.93
C MET A 163 8.64 5.83 2.76
N ILE A 164 7.69 6.66 2.34
CA ILE A 164 7.22 7.81 3.13
C ILE A 164 6.58 7.32 4.43
N SER A 165 5.75 6.28 4.39
CA SER A 165 5.12 5.68 5.57
C SER A 165 6.15 5.12 6.56
N VAL A 166 7.12 4.33 6.09
CA VAL A 166 8.21 3.81 6.94
C VAL A 166 8.99 4.95 7.59
N THR A 167 9.33 5.99 6.82
CA THR A 167 10.05 7.17 7.32
C THR A 167 9.21 7.92 8.35
N GLY A 168 7.93 8.17 8.06
CA GLY A 168 7.00 8.83 8.97
C GLY A 168 6.83 8.09 10.29
N ILE A 169 6.71 6.76 10.24
CA ILE A 169 6.66 5.91 11.45
C ILE A 169 7.96 6.02 12.25
N LEU A 170 9.14 5.96 11.61
CA LEU A 170 10.42 6.15 12.31
C LEU A 170 10.51 7.51 13.01
N LEU A 171 10.04 8.58 12.36
CA LEU A 171 10.00 9.92 12.93
C LEU A 171 9.00 10.01 14.09
N LEU A 172 7.82 9.41 13.97
CA LEU A 172 6.83 9.32 15.04
C LEU A 172 7.37 8.56 16.26
N LEU A 173 8.03 7.41 16.04
CA LEU A 173 8.67 6.65 17.09
C LEU A 173 9.74 7.49 17.80
N LYS A 174 10.54 8.26 17.04
CA LYS A 174 11.53 9.18 17.61
C LYS A 174 10.88 10.29 18.45
N ILE A 175 9.81 10.92 17.97
CA ILE A 175 9.05 11.96 18.72
C ILE A 175 8.54 11.40 20.05
N ARG A 176 8.08 10.15 20.05
CA ARG A 176 7.51 9.49 21.24
C ARG A 176 8.55 8.82 22.13
N GLY A 177 9.85 8.90 21.79
CA GLY A 177 10.91 8.21 22.54
C GLY A 177 10.79 6.69 22.52
N MET A 178 10.12 6.13 21.52
CA MET A 178 9.88 4.69 21.38
C MET A 178 11.02 4.01 20.59
N ASN A 179 11.14 2.69 20.74
CA ASN A 179 12.15 1.92 20.02
C ASN A 179 11.90 1.97 18.50
N ALA A 180 12.89 2.45 17.73
CA ALA A 180 12.83 2.51 16.27
C ALA A 180 12.57 1.16 15.61
N GLY A 181 12.97 0.06 16.27
CA GLY A 181 12.68 -1.32 15.89
C GLY A 181 11.20 -1.59 15.61
N ASN A 182 10.29 -0.89 16.29
CA ASN A 182 8.85 -1.06 16.14
C ASN A 182 8.35 -0.73 14.71
N VAL A 183 9.14 -0.05 13.88
CA VAL A 183 8.80 0.15 12.45
C VAL A 183 8.65 -1.18 11.71
N LEU A 184 9.34 -2.24 12.16
CA LEU A 184 9.24 -3.57 11.56
C LEU A 184 7.85 -4.18 11.73
N LEU A 185 7.04 -3.72 12.70
CA LEU A 185 5.65 -4.11 12.83
C LEU A 185 4.79 -3.65 11.65
N TYR A 186 5.18 -2.58 10.97
CA TYR A 186 4.54 -2.14 9.74
C TYR A 186 5.23 -2.77 8.52
N ALA A 187 6.55 -2.60 8.41
CA ALA A 187 7.29 -2.94 7.20
C ALA A 187 7.22 -4.44 6.83
N LEU A 188 7.11 -5.32 7.83
CA LEU A 188 7.02 -6.77 7.67
C LEU A 188 5.63 -7.34 7.98
N CYS A 189 4.62 -6.50 8.17
CA CYS A 189 3.25 -6.97 8.34
C CYS A 189 2.82 -7.73 7.07
N PRO A 190 2.37 -9.00 7.17
CA PRO A 190 2.03 -9.81 6.01
C PRO A 190 0.95 -9.17 5.14
N LEU A 191 -0.05 -8.53 5.77
CA LEU A 191 -1.10 -7.82 5.04
C LEU A 191 -0.53 -6.64 4.24
N ILE A 192 0.43 -5.89 4.81
CA ILE A 192 1.06 -4.77 4.10
C ILE A 192 1.92 -5.29 2.94
N LEU A 193 2.72 -6.33 3.18
CA LEU A 193 3.56 -6.94 2.14
C LEU A 193 2.73 -7.48 0.97
N SER A 194 1.61 -8.15 1.25
CA SER A 194 0.76 -8.75 0.23
C SER A 194 -0.19 -7.73 -0.41
N HIS A 195 -1.12 -7.15 0.35
CA HIS A 195 -2.19 -6.30 -0.17
C HIS A 195 -1.68 -4.96 -0.72
N ILE A 196 -0.73 -4.34 -0.04
CA ILE A 196 -0.16 -3.05 -0.48
C ILE A 196 1.02 -3.29 -1.42
N GLY A 197 1.93 -4.22 -1.08
CA GLY A 197 3.13 -4.47 -1.87
C GLY A 197 2.87 -5.23 -3.18
N ILE A 198 2.18 -6.37 -3.11
CA ILE A 198 1.94 -7.23 -4.30
C ILE A 198 0.77 -6.69 -5.12
N ASP A 199 -0.35 -6.33 -4.49
CA ASP A 199 -1.55 -5.92 -5.23
C ASP A 199 -1.64 -4.40 -5.48
N ALA A 200 -0.72 -3.60 -4.92
CA ALA A 200 -0.68 -2.14 -5.06
C ALA A 200 -2.00 -1.45 -4.67
N HIS A 201 -2.69 -2.00 -3.66
CA HIS A 201 -4.02 -1.55 -3.30
C HIS A 201 -4.02 -0.12 -2.73
N LEU A 202 -5.00 0.71 -3.12
CA LEU A 202 -5.00 2.16 -2.86
C LEU A 202 -4.94 2.55 -1.37
N ASP A 203 -5.32 1.65 -0.46
CA ASP A 203 -5.30 1.90 0.99
C ASP A 203 -3.91 2.34 1.50
N GLY A 204 -2.83 1.92 0.80
CA GLY A 204 -1.46 2.33 1.12
C GLY A 204 -1.24 3.85 0.99
N TYR A 205 -1.91 4.50 0.03
CA TYR A 205 -1.88 5.96 -0.12
C TYR A 205 -2.59 6.65 1.05
N GLY A 206 -3.79 6.16 1.41
CA GLY A 206 -4.58 6.68 2.52
C GLY A 206 -3.82 6.54 3.85
N PHE A 207 -3.21 5.39 4.09
CA PHE A 207 -2.37 5.15 5.26
C PHE A 207 -1.17 6.11 5.32
N THR A 208 -0.50 6.36 4.20
CA THR A 208 0.63 7.29 4.13
C THR A 208 0.21 8.71 4.53
N PHE A 209 -0.91 9.20 3.98
CA PHE A 209 -1.44 10.50 4.37
C PHE A 209 -1.83 10.55 5.85
N PHE A 210 -2.38 9.46 6.40
CA PHE A 210 -2.69 9.37 7.82
C PHE A 210 -1.43 9.41 8.71
N ILE A 211 -0.35 8.76 8.31
CA ILE A 211 0.95 8.86 8.99
C ILE A 211 1.50 10.28 8.95
N LEU A 212 1.37 10.98 7.82
CA LEU A 212 1.77 12.38 7.69
C LEU A 212 0.93 13.29 8.59
N PHE A 213 -0.39 13.07 8.67
CA PHE A 213 -1.26 13.74 9.62
C PHE A 213 -0.73 13.59 11.05
N LEU A 214 -0.49 12.36 11.51
CA LEU A 214 0.02 12.12 12.86
C LEU A 214 1.39 12.77 13.08
N PHE A 215 2.28 12.71 12.10
CA PHE A 215 3.61 13.30 12.20
C PHE A 215 3.54 14.81 12.39
N PHE A 216 2.81 15.53 11.54
CA PHE A 216 2.69 16.99 11.64
C PHE A 216 1.90 17.41 12.89
N TYR A 217 0.89 16.64 13.30
CA TYR A 217 0.11 16.93 14.50
C TYR A 217 0.94 16.81 15.80
N LEU A 218 1.83 15.81 15.87
CA LEU A 218 2.63 15.52 17.07
C LEU A 218 4.02 16.17 17.05
N LYS A 219 4.40 16.84 15.96
CA LYS A 219 5.74 17.43 15.79
C LYS A 219 5.98 18.54 16.85
N PRO A 220 6.96 18.38 17.75
CA PRO A 220 7.16 19.30 18.88
C PRO A 220 7.88 20.61 18.53
N SER A 221 7.96 21.01 17.25
CA SER A 221 8.76 22.17 16.83
C SER A 221 8.20 22.87 15.58
N GLY A 222 8.22 24.21 15.61
CA GLY A 222 7.74 25.11 14.56
C GLY A 222 6.58 26.00 15.04
N ASN A 223 6.01 26.79 14.15
CA ASN A 223 4.73 27.45 14.40
C ASN A 223 3.65 26.37 14.54
N GLU A 224 3.28 26.04 15.78
CA GLU A 224 2.37 24.94 16.10
C GLU A 224 1.04 25.03 15.34
N ASN A 225 0.55 26.25 15.10
CA ASN A 225 -0.69 26.46 14.35
C ASN A 225 -0.53 26.04 12.89
N ILE A 226 0.60 26.35 12.24
CA ILE A 226 0.87 25.93 10.87
C ILE A 226 0.98 24.40 10.78
N ASN A 227 1.69 23.77 11.71
CA ASN A 227 1.81 22.30 11.75
C ASN A 227 0.44 21.61 11.91
N LYS A 228 -0.44 22.17 12.76
CA LYS A 228 -1.81 21.67 12.92
C LYS A 228 -2.63 21.84 11.64
N ILE A 229 -2.55 22.98 10.98
CA ILE A 229 -3.23 23.21 9.69
C ILE A 229 -2.76 22.19 8.64
N ILE A 230 -1.44 22.01 8.49
CA ILE A 230 -0.85 21.03 7.56
C ILE A 230 -1.34 19.60 7.90
N SER A 231 -1.39 19.26 9.20
CA SER A 231 -1.88 17.94 9.61
C SER A 231 -3.33 17.69 9.16
N LEU A 232 -4.21 18.68 9.29
CA LEU A 232 -5.62 18.57 8.91
C LEU A 232 -5.79 18.44 7.38
N ILE A 233 -4.91 19.06 6.60
CA ILE A 233 -4.87 18.85 5.14
C ILE A 233 -4.55 17.38 4.83
N PHE A 234 -3.53 16.81 5.48
CA PHE A 234 -3.19 15.39 5.29
C PHE A 234 -4.30 14.44 5.77
N LEU A 235 -5.02 14.79 6.83
CA LEU A 235 -6.21 14.04 7.24
C LEU A 235 -7.28 14.08 6.16
N GLY A 236 -7.54 15.26 5.58
CA GLY A 236 -8.44 15.42 4.45
C GLY A 236 -8.03 14.55 3.25
N PHE A 237 -6.73 14.49 2.92
CA PHE A 237 -6.21 13.60 1.88
C PHE A 237 -6.40 12.13 2.21
N ALA A 238 -6.13 11.69 3.45
CA ALA A 238 -6.32 10.30 3.86
C ALA A 238 -7.78 9.86 3.65
N LEU A 239 -8.75 10.69 4.06
CA LEU A 239 -10.18 10.44 3.89
C LEU A 239 -10.64 10.50 2.43
N SER A 240 -9.96 11.30 1.60
CA SER A 240 -10.26 11.46 0.16
C SER A 240 -9.67 10.36 -0.72
N VAL A 241 -8.84 9.46 -0.19
CA VAL A 241 -8.37 8.27 -0.93
C VAL A 241 -9.48 7.23 -0.96
N LYS A 242 -9.99 6.86 0.22
CA LYS A 242 -11.12 5.94 0.38
C LYS A 242 -11.78 6.21 1.72
N PRO A 243 -13.02 6.70 1.78
CA PRO A 243 -13.69 6.84 3.05
C PRO A 243 -14.14 5.48 3.58
N ALA A 244 -13.38 4.90 4.49
CA ALA A 244 -13.74 3.64 5.18
C ALA A 244 -15.08 3.70 5.95
N PHE A 245 -15.71 4.87 6.09
CA PHE A 245 -16.92 5.12 6.87
C PHE A 245 -18.18 5.44 6.05
N PHE A 246 -18.09 5.57 4.72
CA PHE A 246 -19.22 6.01 3.89
C PHE A 246 -19.71 4.96 2.87
N ASP A 247 -19.08 3.78 2.82
CA ASP A 247 -19.43 2.70 1.87
C ASP A 247 -20.78 2.01 2.18
N SER A 248 -21.50 2.37 3.24
CA SER A 248 -22.78 1.73 3.60
C SER A 248 -24.05 2.38 3.00
N VAL A 249 -23.93 3.42 2.17
CA VAL A 249 -25.10 4.14 1.62
C VAL A 249 -25.19 4.09 0.08
N ALA A 250 -24.27 3.43 -0.62
CA ALA A 250 -24.27 3.39 -2.09
C ALA A 250 -25.13 2.25 -2.69
N GLY A 251 -26.24 1.89 -2.05
CA GLY A 251 -27.34 1.18 -2.70
C GLY A 251 -28.30 2.23 -3.27
N ASP A 252 -28.57 2.17 -4.57
CA ASP A 252 -29.39 3.11 -5.35
C ASP A 252 -28.73 4.44 -5.75
N PHE A 253 -27.90 4.40 -6.80
CA PHE A 253 -27.79 5.55 -7.71
C PHE A 253 -28.12 5.12 -9.14
N SER A 254 -29.41 4.97 -9.39
CA SER A 254 -30.01 5.15 -10.71
C SER A 254 -30.28 6.64 -10.93
N ILE A 255 -29.37 7.32 -11.62
CA ILE A 255 -29.63 8.59 -12.32
C ILE A 255 -29.03 8.48 -13.72
#